data_AF-A0A2E4ZQV8-F1
#
_entry.id   AF-A0A2E4ZQV8-F1
#
_cell.length_a   1.000
_cell.length_b   1.000
_cell.length_c   1.000
_cell.angle_alpha   90.00
_cell.angle_beta   90.00
_cell.angle_gamma   90.00
#
_symmetry.space_group_name_H-M   'P 1'
#
loop_
_entity.id
_entity.type
_entity.pdbx_description
1 polymer ?
#
loop_
_entity_poly.entity_id
_entity_poly.type
_entity_poly.pdbx_seq_one_letter_code
_entity_poly.pdbx_strand_id
1 'polypeptide(L)'
;VSCDVRTSSLQKFDRQGFESYKVEKVNEEGKKVYETRYRKVTYQEYKRTRAVDLTIQIQLISLETGKTEMSEMLTHSSRDEIEYARYSGNARKLYPANSNGNRGSRSGLSRKLSGRTELQSESSMLDALVLDCSNGVRNLVETELKRLVP
;
A
#
# COMPACT_ATOMS: atom_id res chain seq x y z
N VAL A 1 -8.12 21.01 -15.89
CA VAL A 1 -7.48 20.09 -14.92
C VAL A 1 -8.53 19.11 -14.46
N SER A 2 -8.19 17.82 -14.43
CA SER A 2 -9.05 16.74 -13.96
C SER A 2 -8.35 15.96 -12.86
N CYS A 3 -9.11 15.56 -11.85
CA CYS A 3 -8.65 14.73 -10.74
C CYS A 3 -9.63 13.57 -10.57
N ASP A 4 -9.12 12.35 -10.62
CA ASP A 4 -9.88 11.13 -10.37
C ASP A 4 -9.31 10.40 -9.16
N VAL A 5 -10.17 10.02 -8.22
CA VAL A 5 -9.78 9.32 -6.99
C VAL A 5 -10.54 8.02 -6.88
N ARG A 6 -9.79 6.92 -6.89
CA ARG A 6 -10.33 5.56 -6.87
C ARG A 6 -9.87 4.87 -5.60
N THR A 7 -10.79 4.68 -4.66
CA THR A 7 -10.51 3.93 -3.42
C THR A 7 -11.30 2.63 -3.43
N SER A 8 -10.62 1.50 -3.26
CA SER A 8 -11.31 0.21 -3.15
C SER A 8 -12.01 0.07 -1.80
N SER A 9 -13.06 -0.75 -1.76
CA SER A 9 -13.66 -1.21 -0.51
C SER A 9 -12.63 -1.99 0.31
N LEU A 10 -12.69 -1.90 1.64
CA LEU A 10 -11.85 -2.73 2.50
C LEU A 10 -12.21 -4.21 2.32
N GLN A 11 -11.29 -4.98 1.75
CA GLN A 11 -11.43 -6.42 1.61
C GLN A 11 -10.97 -7.10 2.90
N LYS A 12 -11.72 -8.11 3.32
CA LYS A 12 -11.45 -8.90 4.51
C LYS A 12 -11.38 -10.38 4.14
N PHE A 13 -10.36 -11.06 4.64
CA PHE A 13 -10.12 -12.48 4.39
C PHE A 13 -9.90 -13.19 5.70
N ASP A 14 -10.69 -14.24 5.95
CA ASP A 14 -10.42 -15.15 7.04
C ASP A 14 -9.29 -16.10 6.62
N ARG A 15 -8.25 -16.16 7.45
CA ARG A 15 -7.07 -17.00 7.23
C ARG A 15 -6.90 -17.98 8.37
N GLN A 16 -6.58 -19.21 8.01
CA GLN A 16 -6.22 -20.22 9.00
C GLN A 16 -4.78 -20.00 9.47
N GLY A 17 -4.57 -20.24 10.76
CA GLY A 17 -3.26 -20.17 11.38
C GLY A 17 -3.15 -21.10 12.59
N PHE A 18 -2.02 -20.99 13.26
CA PHE A 18 -1.69 -21.76 14.44
C PHE A 18 -1.18 -20.82 15.52
N GLU A 19 -1.74 -20.92 16.73
CA GLU A 19 -1.19 -20.22 17.89
C GLU A 19 -0.39 -21.21 18.75
N SER A 20 0.87 -20.87 19.02
CA SER A 20 1.70 -21.67 19.91
C SER A 20 1.34 -21.45 21.37
N TYR A 21 1.37 -22.53 22.16
CA TYR A 21 1.20 -22.50 23.61
C TYR A 21 2.16 -23.50 24.25
N LYS A 22 2.48 -23.31 25.52
CA LYS A 22 3.39 -24.18 26.27
C LYS A 22 2.56 -25.07 27.18
N VAL A 23 2.87 -26.36 27.20
CA VAL A 23 2.29 -27.33 28.15
C VAL A 23 3.42 -27.78 29.07
N GLU A 24 3.17 -27.76 30.37
CA GLU A 24 4.09 -28.29 31.36
C GLU A 24 4.04 -29.82 31.33
N LYS A 25 5.22 -30.45 31.26
CA LYS A 25 5.40 -31.90 31.25
C LYS A 25 6.51 -32.25 32.24
N VAL A 26 6.30 -33.29 33.03
CA VAL A 26 7.34 -33.85 33.89
C VAL A 26 8.12 -34.88 33.09
N ASN A 27 9.45 -34.75 33.04
CA ASN A 27 10.31 -35.74 32.40
C ASN A 27 10.56 -36.95 33.31
N GLU A 28 11.24 -37.97 32.81
CA GLU A 28 11.54 -39.21 33.57
C GLU A 28 12.41 -38.95 34.82
N GLU A 29 13.08 -37.80 34.90
CA GLU A 29 13.87 -37.34 36.05
C GLU A 29 13.07 -36.51 37.07
N GLY A 30 11.75 -36.37 36.90
CA GLY A 30 10.91 -35.57 37.78
C GLY A 30 11.01 -34.04 37.59
N LYS A 31 11.72 -33.56 36.57
CA LYS A 31 11.88 -32.12 36.27
C LYS A 31 10.76 -31.60 35.39
N LYS A 32 10.33 -30.36 35.66
CA LYS A 32 9.35 -29.62 34.84
C LYS A 32 10.00 -29.14 33.53
N VAL A 33 9.48 -29.61 32.41
CA VAL A 33 9.86 -29.22 31.05
C VAL A 33 8.64 -28.64 30.34
N TYR A 34 8.86 -27.64 29.47
CA TYR A 34 7.77 -27.05 28.69
C TYR A 34 7.81 -27.55 27.24
N GLU A 35 6.75 -28.22 26.81
CA GLU A 35 6.54 -28.64 25.43
C GLU A 35 5.75 -27.57 24.68
N THR A 36 6.21 -27.16 23.48
CA THR A 36 5.46 -26.21 22.65
C THR A 36 4.47 -26.96 21.77
N ARG A 37 3.19 -26.67 21.96
CA ARG A 37 2.08 -27.17 21.15
C ARG A 37 1.43 -26.06 20.36
N TYR A 38 0.60 -26.44 19.40
CA TYR A 38 -0.05 -25.51 18.47
C TYR A 38 -1.53 -25.84 18.39
N ARG A 39 -2.37 -24.81 18.48
CA ARG A 39 -3.82 -24.91 18.25
C ARG A 39 -4.18 -24.21 16.96
N LYS A 40 -5.10 -24.79 16.18
CA LYS A 40 -5.66 -24.13 14.98
C LYS A 40 -6.49 -22.92 15.40
N VAL A 41 -6.30 -21.81 14.71
CA VAL A 41 -6.97 -20.53 14.97
C VAL A 41 -7.28 -19.84 13.65
N THR A 42 -8.18 -18.87 13.68
CA THR A 42 -8.47 -18.01 12.53
C THR A 42 -8.01 -16.59 12.86
N TYR A 43 -7.40 -15.93 11.87
CA TYR A 43 -7.06 -14.52 11.93
C TYR A 43 -7.59 -13.83 10.66
N GLN A 44 -7.65 -12.50 10.68
CA GLN A 44 -8.21 -11.72 9.58
C GLN A 44 -7.09 -10.98 8.87
N GLU A 45 -7.04 -11.10 7.55
CA GLU A 45 -6.25 -10.23 6.69
C GLU A 45 -7.15 -9.18 6.04
N TYR A 46 -6.61 -7.98 5.89
CA TYR A 46 -7.28 -6.83 5.34
C TYR A 46 -6.46 -6.27 4.20
N LYS A 47 -7.11 -5.93 3.09
CA LYS A 47 -6.48 -5.28 1.95
C LYS A 47 -7.33 -4.10 1.47
N ARG A 48 -6.69 -2.99 1.16
CA ARG A 48 -7.32 -1.83 0.54
C ARG A 48 -6.31 -1.06 -0.29
N THR A 49 -6.79 -0.37 -1.30
CA THR A 49 -5.98 0.42 -2.24
C THR A 49 -6.63 1.77 -2.48
N ARG A 50 -5.80 2.76 -2.80
CA ARG A 50 -6.22 4.06 -3.33
C ARG A 50 -5.32 4.42 -4.50
N ALA A 51 -5.92 4.94 -5.56
CA ALA A 51 -5.23 5.58 -6.67
C ALA A 51 -5.78 6.99 -6.83
N VAL A 52 -4.90 7.94 -7.09
CA VAL A 52 -5.22 9.33 -7.41
C VAL A 52 -4.57 9.60 -8.75
N ASP A 53 -5.35 10.07 -9.71
CA ASP A 53 -4.91 10.40 -11.06
C ASP A 53 -5.16 11.89 -11.31
N LEU A 54 -4.11 12.63 -11.65
CA LEU A 54 -4.15 14.06 -11.96
C LEU A 54 -3.82 14.26 -13.43
N THR A 55 -4.75 14.85 -14.17
CA THR A 55 -4.56 15.20 -15.59
C THR A 55 -4.62 16.71 -15.77
N ILE A 56 -3.57 17.29 -16.35
CA ILE A 56 -3.46 18.70 -16.65
C ILE A 56 -3.25 18.86 -18.15
N GLN A 57 -4.04 19.73 -18.77
CA GLN A 57 -3.87 20.14 -20.15
C GLN A 57 -3.27 21.54 -20.17
N ILE A 58 -2.22 21.72 -20.95
CA ILE A 58 -1.45 22.97 -21.06
C ILE A 58 -1.49 23.39 -22.52
N GLN A 59 -1.77 24.66 -22.77
CA GLN A 59 -1.69 25.25 -24.10
C GLN A 59 -0.86 26.53 -24.05
N LEU A 60 0.10 26.66 -24.98
CA LEU A 60 0.79 27.92 -25.24
C LEU A 60 0.19 28.53 -26.50
N ILE A 61 -0.23 29.79 -26.40
CA ILE A 61 -0.87 30.52 -27.49
C ILE A 61 -0.09 31.82 -27.70
N SER A 62 0.35 32.06 -28.94
CA SER A 62 0.96 33.32 -29.34
C SER A 62 -0.09 34.42 -29.30
N LEU A 63 0.15 35.44 -28.48
CA LEU A 63 -0.75 36.60 -28.37
C LEU A 63 -0.71 37.49 -29.62
N GLU A 64 0.42 37.50 -30.33
CA GLU A 64 0.59 38.29 -31.56
C GLU A 64 -0.15 37.69 -32.74
N THR A 65 -0.11 36.36 -32.89
CA THR A 65 -0.66 35.67 -34.07
C THR A 65 -1.97 34.92 -33.79
N GLY A 66 -2.32 34.73 -32.52
CA GLY A 66 -3.44 33.89 -32.09
C GLY A 66 -3.21 32.39 -32.28
N LYS A 67 -2.01 31.95 -32.71
CA LYS A 67 -1.73 30.54 -32.99
C LYS A 67 -1.41 29.78 -31.71
N THR A 68 -1.90 28.54 -31.63
CA THR A 68 -1.46 27.58 -30.60
C THR A 68 -0.07 27.05 -30.97
N GLU A 69 0.92 27.41 -30.18
CA GLU A 69 2.31 26.97 -30.36
C GLU A 69 2.54 25.59 -29.75
N MET A 70 1.80 25.26 -28.68
CA MET A 70 1.88 23.97 -28.00
C MET A 70 0.55 23.62 -27.36
N SER A 71 0.19 22.34 -27.36
CA SER A 71 -0.96 21.80 -26.62
C SER A 71 -0.63 20.40 -26.14
N GLU A 72 -0.48 20.23 -24.83
CA GLU A 72 0.00 18.99 -24.22
C GLU A 72 -0.87 18.57 -23.05
N MET A 73 -0.93 17.26 -22.82
CA MET A 73 -1.66 16.66 -21.71
C MET A 73 -0.70 15.86 -20.84
N LEU A 74 -0.54 16.29 -19.60
CA LEU A 74 0.25 15.60 -18.59
C LEU A 74 -0.68 14.83 -17.66
N THR A 75 -0.42 13.54 -17.48
CA THR A 75 -1.13 12.71 -16.50
C THR A 75 -0.14 12.11 -15.52
N HIS A 76 -0.36 12.36 -14.22
CA HIS A 76 0.40 11.77 -13.14
C HIS A 76 -0.51 10.93 -12.26
N SER A 77 0.00 9.83 -11.72
CA SER A 77 -0.77 8.94 -10.84
C SER A 77 0.02 8.60 -9.58
N SER A 78 -0.67 8.56 -8.45
CA SER A 78 -0.15 8.12 -7.17
C SER A 78 -1.00 6.98 -6.67
N ARG A 79 -0.36 5.91 -6.17
CA ARG A 79 -1.04 4.73 -5.66
C ARG A 79 -0.53 4.39 -4.28
N ASP A 80 -1.47 4.10 -3.39
CA ASP A 80 -1.21 3.56 -2.08
C ASP A 80 -1.95 2.23 -1.85
N GLU A 81 -1.31 1.33 -1.12
CA GLU A 81 -1.86 0.03 -0.73
C GLU A 81 -1.60 -0.22 0.76
N ILE A 82 -2.61 -0.80 1.42
CA ILE A 82 -2.47 -1.39 2.75
C ILE A 82 -2.79 -2.88 2.68
N GLU A 83 -1.96 -3.66 3.36
CA GLU A 83 -2.18 -5.06 3.61
C GLU A 83 -1.74 -5.37 5.06
N TYR A 84 -2.69 -5.73 5.91
CA TYR A 84 -2.41 -5.98 7.32
C TYR A 84 -3.22 -7.15 7.88
N ALA A 85 -2.78 -7.66 9.02
CA ALA A 85 -3.43 -8.77 9.71
C ALA A 85 -3.88 -8.35 11.12
N ARG A 86 -5.03 -8.86 11.56
CA ARG A 86 -5.52 -8.75 12.93
C ARG A 86 -5.82 -10.13 13.50
N TYR A 87 -5.40 -10.33 14.74
CA TYR A 87 -5.65 -11.53 15.50
C TYR A 87 -5.99 -11.15 16.95
N SER A 88 -7.10 -11.68 17.46
CA SER A 88 -7.59 -11.38 18.81
C SER A 88 -6.82 -12.13 19.91
N GLY A 89 -6.15 -13.23 19.58
CA GLY A 89 -5.27 -13.95 20.50
C GLY A 89 -3.86 -13.39 20.55
N ASN A 90 -2.88 -14.20 20.94
CA ASN A 90 -1.50 -13.74 21.04
C ASN A 90 -0.81 -13.67 19.67
N ALA A 91 -0.82 -12.48 19.07
CA ALA A 91 -0.16 -12.22 17.78
C ALA A 91 1.35 -12.57 17.76
N ARG A 92 2.05 -12.54 18.90
CA ARG A 92 3.46 -12.98 19.01
C ARG A 92 3.65 -14.49 18.90
N LYS A 93 2.58 -15.26 19.07
CA LYS A 93 2.57 -16.72 18.99
C LYS A 93 1.80 -17.25 17.78
N LEU A 94 1.27 -16.36 16.93
CA LEU A 94 0.57 -16.72 15.71
C LEU A 94 1.53 -17.10 14.58
N TYR A 95 1.17 -18.13 13.83
CA TYR A 95 1.82 -18.58 12.60
C TYR A 95 0.75 -18.79 11.52
N PRO A 96 0.99 -18.39 10.26
CA PRO A 96 0.01 -18.61 9.19
C PRO A 96 -0.03 -20.10 8.82
N ALA A 97 -1.14 -20.57 8.25
CA ALA A 97 -1.15 -21.82 7.50
C ALA A 97 -0.60 -21.59 6.09
N ASN A 98 0.15 -22.55 5.55
CA ASN A 98 0.57 -22.57 4.16
C ASN A 98 -0.52 -23.18 3.26
N SER A 99 -0.26 -23.26 1.95
CA SER A 99 -1.19 -23.83 0.96
C SER A 99 -1.65 -25.25 1.28
N ASN A 100 -0.83 -26.03 1.99
CA ASN A 100 -1.12 -27.41 2.35
C ASN A 100 -1.82 -27.52 3.72
N GLY A 101 -2.24 -26.39 4.31
CA GLY A 101 -2.88 -26.33 5.63
C GLY A 101 -1.92 -26.54 6.80
N ASN A 102 -0.61 -26.65 6.56
CA ASN A 102 0.42 -26.82 7.57
C ASN A 102 0.93 -25.47 8.08
N ARG A 103 1.61 -25.46 9.23
CA ARG A 103 2.19 -24.24 9.78
C ARG A 103 3.26 -23.67 8.83
N GLY A 104 3.04 -22.46 8.35
CA GLY A 104 3.95 -21.71 7.50
C GLY A 104 4.93 -20.82 8.27
N SER A 105 5.83 -20.17 7.52
CA SER A 105 6.79 -19.20 8.07
C SER A 105 6.08 -17.93 8.55
N ARG A 106 6.55 -17.41 9.69
CA ARG A 106 5.99 -16.20 10.32
C ARG A 106 6.46 -14.90 9.66
N SER A 107 7.52 -14.91 8.84
CA SER A 107 8.14 -13.67 8.33
C SER A 107 7.15 -12.76 7.58
N GLY A 108 6.35 -13.32 6.66
CA GLY A 108 5.32 -12.59 5.94
C GLY A 108 4.21 -12.07 6.85
N LEU A 109 3.71 -12.93 7.74
CA LEU A 109 2.66 -12.56 8.71
C LEU A 109 3.14 -11.46 9.66
N SER A 110 4.40 -11.50 10.11
CA SER A 110 4.93 -10.50 11.04
C SER A 110 4.88 -9.10 10.43
N ARG A 111 5.21 -8.96 9.14
CA ARG A 111 5.08 -7.70 8.40
C ARG A 111 3.65 -7.22 8.32
N LYS A 112 2.69 -8.12 8.09
CA LYS A 112 1.26 -7.78 8.07
C LYS A 112 0.72 -7.40 9.45
N LEU A 113 1.21 -8.01 10.53
CA LEU A 113 0.80 -7.68 11.90
C LEU A 113 1.30 -6.31 12.36
N SER A 114 2.48 -5.89 11.89
CA SER A 114 3.07 -4.57 12.17
C SER A 114 2.85 -3.54 11.07
N GLY A 115 2.13 -3.90 10.01
CA GLY A 115 1.92 -3.06 8.84
C GLY A 115 0.97 -1.89 9.13
N ARG A 116 1.03 -0.87 8.27
CA ARG A 116 0.09 0.25 8.31
C ARG A 116 -1.33 -0.24 8.05
N THR A 117 -2.30 0.33 8.78
CA THR A 117 -3.72 -0.09 8.68
C THR A 117 -4.62 0.92 8.00
N GLU A 118 -4.06 2.06 7.61
CA GLU A 118 -4.77 3.17 6.98
C GLU A 118 -4.03 3.58 5.70
N LEU A 119 -4.79 3.95 4.69
CA LEU A 119 -4.23 4.53 3.46
C LEU A 119 -3.78 5.96 3.74
N GLN A 120 -2.81 6.46 2.96
CA GLN A 120 -2.52 7.88 2.88
C GLN A 120 -3.80 8.66 2.56
N SER A 121 -3.95 9.84 3.17
CA SER A 121 -5.07 10.73 2.86
C SER A 121 -5.03 11.13 1.39
N GLU A 122 -6.21 11.36 0.82
CA GLU A 122 -6.35 11.83 -0.56
C GLU A 122 -5.61 13.15 -0.78
N SER A 123 -5.72 14.09 0.17
CA SER A 123 -5.02 15.37 0.12
C SER A 123 -3.50 15.20 0.05
N SER A 124 -2.90 14.38 0.92
CA SER A 124 -1.45 14.18 0.89
C SER A 124 -0.96 13.48 -0.38
N MET A 125 -1.78 12.60 -0.97
CA MET A 125 -1.47 12.00 -2.28
C MET A 125 -1.59 13.02 -3.42
N LEU A 126 -2.59 13.90 -3.38
CA LEU A 126 -2.77 14.98 -4.34
C LEU A 126 -1.64 16.02 -4.26
N ASP A 127 -1.26 16.44 -3.07
CA ASP A 127 -0.18 17.41 -2.86
C ASP A 127 1.13 16.91 -3.46
N ALA A 128 1.44 15.62 -3.27
CA ALA A 128 2.59 14.98 -3.89
C ALA A 128 2.51 15.00 -5.43
N LEU A 129 1.35 14.70 -6.00
CA LEU A 129 1.15 14.72 -7.46
C LEU A 129 1.24 16.12 -8.06
N VAL A 130 0.74 17.13 -7.36
CA VAL A 130 0.82 18.53 -7.82
C VAL A 130 2.28 18.98 -7.84
N LEU A 131 3.08 18.62 -6.84
CA LEU A 131 4.52 18.89 -6.83
C LEU A 131 5.23 18.22 -8.01
N ASP A 132 4.94 16.94 -8.26
CA ASP A 132 5.52 16.20 -9.38
C ASP A 132 5.13 16.81 -10.74
N CYS A 133 3.84 17.15 -10.89
CA CYS A 133 3.34 17.74 -12.13
C CYS A 133 3.90 19.15 -12.37
N SER A 134 4.11 19.94 -11.31
CA SER A 134 4.71 21.29 -11.42
C SER A 134 6.09 21.25 -12.06
N ASN A 135 6.89 20.22 -11.75
CA ASN A 135 8.19 20.01 -12.39
C ASN A 135 8.04 19.63 -13.87
N GLY A 136 7.06 18.78 -14.20
CA GLY A 136 6.73 18.42 -15.59
C GLY A 136 6.29 19.62 -16.43
N VAL A 137 5.39 20.45 -15.90
CA VAL A 137 4.92 21.69 -16.53
C VAL A 137 6.09 22.63 -16.79
N ARG A 138 6.95 22.87 -15.79
CA ARG A 138 8.12 23.75 -15.94
C ARG A 138 9.01 23.29 -17.09
N ASN A 139 9.40 22.02 -17.11
CA ASN A 139 10.29 21.48 -18.15
C ASN A 139 9.67 21.59 -19.54
N LEU A 140 8.36 21.37 -19.65
CA LEU A 140 7.62 21.47 -20.90
C LEU A 140 7.64 22.90 -21.43
N VAL A 141 7.27 23.86 -20.57
CA VAL A 141 7.23 25.28 -20.90
C VAL A 141 8.63 25.79 -21.24
N GLU A 142 9.67 25.44 -20.46
CA GLU A 142 11.04 25.88 -20.72
C GLU A 142 11.59 25.35 -22.04
N THR A 143 11.32 24.09 -22.36
CA THR A 143 11.71 23.49 -23.64
C THR A 143 11.07 24.24 -24.80
N GLU A 144 9.78 24.52 -24.70
CA GLU A 144 9.04 25.16 -25.77
C GLU A 144 9.42 26.64 -25.93
N LEU A 145 9.65 27.35 -24.82
CA LEU A 145 10.13 28.73 -24.88
C LEU A 145 11.52 28.84 -25.51
N LYS A 146 12.44 27.92 -25.22
CA LYS A 146 13.76 27.86 -25.89
C LYS A 146 13.65 27.57 -27.38
N ARG A 147 12.62 26.84 -27.81
CA ARG A 147 12.35 26.58 -29.23
C ARG A 147 11.83 27.84 -29.94
N LEU A 148 10.99 28.61 -29.26
CA LEU A 148 10.31 29.79 -29.81
C LEU A 148 11.18 31.06 -29.78
N VAL A 149 12.09 31.17 -28.80
CA VAL A 149 13.00 32.31 -28.63
C VAL A 149 14.44 31.79 -28.67
N PRO A 150 15.11 31.83 -29.85
CA PRO A 150 16.52 31.47 -30.00
C PRO A 150 17.47 32.41 -29.23
#